data_AF-A0A831UNH9-F1
#
_entry.id   AF-A0A831UNH9-F1
#
_cell.length_a   1.000
_cell.length_b   1.000
_cell.length_c   1.000
_cell.angle_alpha   90.00
_cell.angle_beta   90.00
_cell.angle_gamma   90.00
#
_symmetry.space_group_name_H-M   'P 1'
#
loop_
_entity.id
_entity.type
_entity.pdbx_description
1 polymer ?
#
loop_
_entity_poly.entity_id
_entity_poly.type
_entity_poly.pdbx_seq_one_letter_code
_entity_poly.pdbx_strand_id
1 'polypeptide(L)'
;GYLGSLMDYGQGFDVYFQSQNEERVWQALLDFLDVNADAIKGMNGGGLFLFIHLFDPHSPYVNHAPRLVRNKGLWGTVDITSAEHLRPLKEHTFQLGKDYQADDLDYIRAVYDWEVIHTDVLVGKIMARLRWLGLYDTCNIVFTADHGEAFGENGQWAHSHGFETCTGIPLVLRFPGVVSPGVDRTSLASNLDIMPTLLSLAGGAMPEGLEGRNLLDPTAQGVTAQYGISEDRRHGWLTMRDERYKLIVSGANAWTDGPQWALGGPESEAVYRLFDLETDPGEERDLSGQKPEVLGAMKARLMEHCERVGIVGSGVQGRSKHEQTVVEISADTRRKLEALGYFD
;
A
#
# COMPACT_ATOMS: atom_id res chain seq x y z
N GLY A 1 5.56 -4.19 2.12
CA GLY A 1 5.76 -4.92 3.40
C GLY A 1 6.12 -6.39 3.15
N TYR A 2 6.76 -7.11 4.06
CA TYR A 2 7.12 -8.53 3.81
C TYR A 2 5.92 -9.47 4.00
N LEU A 3 5.48 -10.16 2.95
CA LEU A 3 4.40 -11.14 2.98
C LEU A 3 4.96 -12.56 3.01
N GLY A 4 5.45 -12.98 4.17
CA GLY A 4 6.04 -14.32 4.35
C GLY A 4 5.03 -15.39 4.74
N SER A 5 5.24 -16.62 4.30
CA SER A 5 4.42 -17.79 4.67
C SER A 5 4.43 -18.08 6.18
N LEU A 6 5.44 -17.62 6.92
CA LEU A 6 5.52 -17.73 8.38
C LEU A 6 4.50 -16.83 9.11
N MET A 7 3.84 -15.92 8.39
CA MET A 7 2.77 -15.06 8.89
C MET A 7 1.41 -15.42 8.26
N ASP A 8 1.27 -16.67 7.81
CA ASP A 8 0.05 -17.25 7.21
C ASP A 8 -0.48 -16.54 5.94
N TYR A 9 0.33 -15.69 5.29
CA TYR A 9 -0.06 -15.02 4.03
C TYR A 9 -0.25 -15.98 2.83
N GLY A 10 0.14 -17.24 2.97
CA GLY A 10 -0.17 -18.28 1.98
C GLY A 10 -1.57 -18.89 2.12
N GLN A 11 -2.30 -18.56 3.19
CA GLN A 11 -3.64 -19.11 3.42
C GLN A 11 -4.60 -18.72 2.27
N GLY A 12 -5.31 -19.71 1.75
CA GLY A 12 -6.30 -19.51 0.68
C GLY A 12 -5.74 -19.59 -0.75
N PHE A 13 -4.42 -19.72 -0.92
CA PHE A 13 -3.81 -19.97 -2.24
C PHE A 13 -3.56 -21.47 -2.44
N ASP A 14 -3.90 -21.99 -3.62
CA ASP A 14 -3.56 -23.37 -4.01
C ASP A 14 -2.03 -23.56 -4.16
N VAL A 15 -1.33 -22.50 -4.56
CA VAL A 15 0.11 -22.46 -4.75
C VAL A 15 0.64 -21.15 -4.18
N TYR A 16 1.63 -21.25 -3.28
CA TYR A 16 2.32 -20.10 -2.72
C TYR A 16 3.83 -20.23 -2.92
N PHE A 17 4.43 -19.31 -3.68
CA PHE A 17 5.87 -19.24 -3.90
C PHE A 17 6.42 -17.95 -3.33
N GLN A 18 7.48 -18.05 -2.54
CA GLN A 18 8.21 -16.91 -2.00
C GLN A 18 9.72 -17.09 -2.20
N SER A 19 10.41 -15.99 -2.46
CA SER A 19 11.86 -15.95 -2.48
C SER A 19 12.37 -14.59 -2.04
N GLN A 20 13.54 -14.56 -1.41
CA GLN A 20 14.27 -13.31 -1.16
C GLN A 20 15.03 -12.83 -2.40
N ASN A 21 15.12 -13.66 -3.45
CA ASN A 21 15.67 -13.27 -4.74
C ASN A 21 14.50 -12.96 -5.68
N GLU A 22 14.34 -11.68 -6.02
CA GLU A 22 13.21 -11.22 -6.84
C GLU A 22 13.20 -11.88 -8.22
N GLU A 23 14.36 -12.02 -8.87
CA GLU A 23 14.48 -12.71 -10.17
C GLU A 23 13.94 -14.14 -10.15
N ARG A 24 14.02 -14.84 -9.00
CA ARG A 24 13.44 -16.18 -8.86
C ARG A 24 11.92 -16.15 -8.79
N VAL A 25 11.34 -15.15 -8.11
CA VAL A 25 9.87 -14.95 -8.09
C VAL A 25 9.39 -14.67 -9.51
N TRP A 26 10.12 -13.81 -10.23
CA TRP A 26 9.84 -13.48 -11.63
C TRP A 26 9.90 -14.70 -12.54
N GLN A 27 10.97 -15.47 -12.48
CA GLN A 27 11.13 -16.64 -13.32
C GLN A 27 10.05 -17.68 -13.01
N ALA A 28 9.74 -17.92 -11.73
CA ALA A 28 8.69 -18.85 -11.32
C ALA A 28 7.31 -18.46 -11.86
N LEU A 29 6.98 -17.17 -11.88
CA LEU A 29 5.74 -16.68 -12.47
C LEU A 29 5.69 -16.92 -13.99
N LEU A 30 6.78 -16.60 -14.71
CA LEU A 30 6.83 -16.80 -16.17
C LEU A 30 6.75 -18.29 -16.53
N ASP A 31 7.48 -19.13 -15.81
CA ASP A 31 7.45 -20.58 -15.98
C ASP A 31 6.06 -21.15 -15.70
N PHE A 32 5.40 -20.67 -14.63
CA PHE A 32 4.03 -21.06 -14.32
C PHE A 32 3.07 -20.72 -15.47
N LEU A 33 3.15 -19.49 -16.00
CA LEU A 33 2.30 -19.07 -17.12
C LEU A 33 2.58 -19.90 -18.37
N ASP A 34 3.84 -20.19 -18.68
CA ASP A 34 4.22 -20.97 -19.86
C ASP A 34 3.73 -22.41 -19.81
N VAL A 35 3.89 -23.06 -18.66
CA VAL A 35 3.47 -24.45 -18.47
C VAL A 35 1.93 -24.57 -18.48
N ASN A 36 1.22 -23.57 -17.94
CA ASN A 36 -0.22 -23.67 -17.70
C ASN A 36 -1.08 -22.90 -18.70
N ALA A 37 -0.49 -22.21 -19.70
CA ALA A 37 -1.22 -21.32 -20.60
C ALA A 37 -2.46 -21.95 -21.25
N ASP A 38 -2.33 -23.16 -21.78
CA ASP A 38 -3.43 -23.84 -22.46
C ASP A 38 -4.51 -24.33 -21.49
N ALA A 39 -4.12 -24.75 -20.29
CA ALA A 39 -5.05 -25.09 -19.23
C ALA A 39 -5.84 -23.86 -18.78
N ILE A 40 -5.17 -22.71 -18.60
CA ILE A 40 -5.79 -21.43 -18.23
C ILE A 40 -6.80 -21.00 -19.31
N LYS A 41 -6.45 -21.07 -20.60
CA LYS A 41 -7.38 -20.77 -21.70
C LYS A 41 -8.60 -21.68 -21.73
N GLY A 42 -8.42 -22.94 -21.33
CA GLY A 42 -9.46 -23.96 -21.33
C GLY A 42 -10.40 -23.94 -20.11
N MET A 43 -10.15 -23.08 -19.13
CA MET A 43 -10.97 -23.00 -17.91
C MET A 43 -12.40 -22.55 -18.25
N ASN A 44 -13.37 -23.46 -18.05
CA ASN A 44 -14.80 -23.19 -18.17
C ASN A 44 -15.43 -23.12 -16.77
N GLY A 45 -15.20 -22.00 -16.07
CA GLY A 45 -15.62 -21.77 -14.68
C GLY A 45 -14.45 -21.95 -13.70
N GLY A 46 -14.41 -21.09 -12.66
CA GLY A 46 -13.25 -20.96 -11.77
C GLY A 46 -12.07 -20.32 -12.51
N GLY A 47 -11.89 -19.01 -12.35
CA GLY A 47 -10.77 -18.30 -12.96
C GLY A 47 -9.46 -18.54 -12.22
N LEU A 48 -8.35 -18.11 -12.83
CA LEU A 48 -7.06 -18.01 -12.15
C LEU A 48 -6.97 -16.66 -11.43
N PHE A 49 -6.73 -16.69 -10.12
CA PHE A 49 -6.33 -15.52 -9.35
C PHE A 49 -4.82 -15.55 -9.11
N LEU A 50 -4.12 -14.51 -9.55
CA LEU A 50 -2.69 -14.32 -9.30
C LEU A 50 -2.49 -13.10 -8.41
N PHE A 51 -1.87 -13.31 -7.26
CA PHE A 51 -1.37 -12.24 -6.40
C PHE A 51 0.14 -12.20 -6.50
N ILE A 52 0.68 -11.11 -7.05
CA ILE A 52 2.11 -10.92 -7.27
C ILE A 52 2.53 -9.76 -6.37
N HIS A 53 3.33 -10.07 -5.35
CA HIS A 53 3.86 -9.08 -4.43
C HIS A 53 5.35 -8.88 -4.68
N LEU A 54 5.70 -7.67 -5.07
CA LEU A 54 7.07 -7.24 -5.38
C LEU A 54 7.63 -6.48 -4.19
N PHE A 55 8.93 -6.59 -3.96
CA PHE A 55 9.55 -5.91 -2.83
C PHE A 55 10.14 -4.55 -3.24
N ASP A 56 10.74 -4.45 -4.42
CA ASP A 56 11.18 -3.17 -4.96
C ASP A 56 10.00 -2.24 -5.28
N PRO A 57 10.17 -0.90 -5.14
CA PRO A 57 11.42 -0.17 -4.88
C PRO A 57 11.72 0.07 -3.38
N HIS A 58 11.36 -0.85 -2.48
CA HIS A 58 11.61 -0.68 -1.04
C HIS A 58 13.12 -0.57 -0.72
N SER A 59 13.44 0.22 0.30
CA SER A 59 14.82 0.36 0.77
C SER A 59 15.45 -0.97 1.25
N PRO A 60 16.78 -1.16 1.17
CA PRO A 60 17.78 -0.21 0.67
C PRO A 60 17.79 -0.20 -0.87
N TYR A 61 17.67 1.00 -1.47
CA TYR A 61 17.47 1.22 -2.92
C TYR A 61 18.67 0.82 -3.82
N VAL A 62 19.60 0.02 -3.31
CA VAL A 62 20.89 -0.30 -3.96
C VAL A 62 20.92 -1.70 -4.56
N ASN A 63 19.78 -2.38 -4.61
CA ASN A 63 19.70 -3.79 -4.99
C ASN A 63 20.03 -3.98 -6.47
N HIS A 64 19.61 -3.05 -7.32
CA HIS A 64 19.70 -3.18 -8.77
C HIS A 64 20.45 -2.04 -9.46
N ALA A 65 20.99 -1.08 -8.70
CA ALA A 65 21.72 0.07 -9.24
C ALA A 65 22.98 -0.36 -10.04
N PRO A 66 23.05 -0.11 -11.36
CA PRO A 66 24.32 -0.16 -12.08
C PRO A 66 25.21 0.96 -11.54
N ARG A 67 26.53 0.83 -11.68
CA ARG A 67 27.51 1.90 -11.35
C ARG A 67 27.30 3.23 -12.10
N LEU A 68 26.24 3.35 -12.92
CA LEU A 68 25.90 4.45 -13.80
C LEU A 68 24.37 4.54 -13.91
N VAL A 69 23.70 5.20 -12.98
CA VAL A 69 22.29 5.58 -13.17
C VAL A 69 22.29 6.88 -13.96
N ARG A 70 22.08 6.77 -15.27
CA ARG A 70 21.92 7.94 -16.15
C ARG A 70 20.43 8.23 -16.30
N ASN A 71 19.83 8.93 -15.35
CA ASN A 71 18.45 9.35 -15.50
C ASN A 71 18.37 10.42 -16.62
N LYS A 72 17.49 10.19 -17.60
CA LYS A 72 17.18 11.17 -18.67
C LYS A 72 15.73 11.64 -18.59
N GLY A 73 15.02 11.30 -17.52
CA GLY A 73 13.56 11.33 -17.49
C GLY A 73 12.93 12.41 -16.63
N LEU A 74 13.40 12.65 -15.40
CA LEU A 74 12.63 13.50 -14.47
C LEU A 74 13.49 14.50 -13.69
N TRP A 75 14.70 14.15 -13.24
CA TRP A 75 15.58 15.08 -12.52
C TRP A 75 17.06 14.78 -12.77
N GLY A 76 17.65 15.45 -13.76
CA GLY A 76 19.11 15.56 -13.92
C GLY A 76 19.90 14.28 -14.25
N THR A 77 21.21 14.45 -14.51
CA THR A 77 22.17 13.35 -14.67
C THR A 77 23.03 13.33 -13.41
N VAL A 78 22.86 12.32 -12.53
CA VAL A 78 23.71 12.16 -11.35
C VAL A 78 24.84 11.16 -11.67
N ASP A 79 26.09 11.58 -11.55
CA ASP A 79 27.25 10.69 -11.67
C ASP A 79 27.51 10.00 -10.32
N ILE A 80 27.08 8.74 -10.23
CA ILE A 80 27.10 7.95 -8.99
C ILE A 80 28.40 7.17 -8.77
N THR A 81 29.48 7.52 -9.47
CA THR A 81 30.73 6.72 -9.46
C THR A 81 31.62 6.90 -8.23
N SER A 82 31.36 7.87 -7.34
CA SER A 82 32.19 8.07 -6.14
C SER A 82 31.72 7.20 -4.95
N ALA A 83 32.67 6.50 -4.32
CA ALA A 83 32.42 5.61 -3.18
C ALA A 83 31.91 6.34 -1.92
N GLU A 84 31.96 7.67 -1.88
CA GLU A 84 31.49 8.50 -0.77
C GLU A 84 29.95 8.52 -0.66
N HIS A 85 29.21 8.39 -1.77
CA HIS A 85 27.73 8.35 -1.76
C HIS A 85 27.13 6.97 -1.41
N LEU A 86 27.93 5.90 -1.42
CA LEU A 86 27.44 4.52 -1.16
C LEU A 86 27.36 4.16 0.33
N ARG A 87 28.09 4.86 1.19
CA ARG A 87 28.15 4.57 2.64
C ARG A 87 26.84 4.86 3.40
N PRO A 88 26.13 5.98 3.14
CA PRO A 88 24.89 6.32 3.86
C PRO A 88 23.72 5.34 3.61
N LEU A 89 23.64 4.74 2.42
CA LEU A 89 22.52 3.87 2.01
C LEU A 89 22.57 2.46 2.61
N LYS A 90 23.76 1.92 2.90
CA LYS A 90 23.91 0.56 3.46
C LYS A 90 23.72 0.49 4.97
N GLU A 91 24.01 1.58 5.67
CA GLU A 91 24.13 1.55 7.13
C GLU A 91 22.98 2.29 7.84
N HIS A 92 22.23 3.17 7.16
CA HIS A 92 21.46 4.18 7.89
C HIS A 92 20.08 4.58 7.34
N THR A 93 19.38 3.85 6.47
CA THR A 93 18.05 4.27 5.95
C THR A 93 17.03 4.67 7.02
N PHE A 94 17.10 4.07 8.22
CA PHE A 94 16.24 4.42 9.38
C PHE A 94 16.80 5.51 10.31
N GLN A 95 18.05 5.92 10.15
CA GLN A 95 18.73 6.95 10.96
C GLN A 95 19.04 8.21 10.15
N LEU A 96 18.47 8.33 8.94
CA LEU A 96 18.67 9.46 8.06
C LEU A 96 17.92 10.70 8.62
N GLY A 97 18.55 11.37 9.58
CA GLY A 97 18.07 12.58 10.25
C GLY A 97 18.26 13.87 9.44
N LYS A 98 18.15 15.04 10.10
CA LYS A 98 18.03 16.39 9.51
C LYS A 98 19.26 16.96 8.77
N ASP A 99 20.34 16.21 8.60
CA ASP A 99 21.65 16.76 8.18
C ASP A 99 22.08 16.29 6.77
N TYR A 100 21.26 16.55 5.74
CA TYR A 100 21.61 16.28 4.33
C TYR A 100 22.01 17.53 3.56
N GLN A 101 22.95 17.36 2.62
CA GLN A 101 23.18 18.33 1.55
C GLN A 101 22.25 18.03 0.36
N ALA A 102 22.00 19.03 -0.50
CA ALA A 102 21.10 18.86 -1.65
C ALA A 102 21.53 17.72 -2.59
N ASP A 103 22.85 17.53 -2.77
CA ASP A 103 23.43 16.49 -3.62
C ASP A 103 23.11 15.06 -3.13
N ASP A 104 22.95 14.86 -1.80
CA ASP A 104 22.59 13.56 -1.22
C ASP A 104 21.14 13.17 -1.56
N LEU A 105 20.24 14.15 -1.58
CA LEU A 105 18.81 13.94 -1.88
C LEU A 105 18.60 13.59 -3.35
N ASP A 106 19.27 14.31 -4.25
CA ASP A 106 19.20 14.03 -5.69
C ASP A 106 19.75 12.64 -6.01
N TYR A 107 20.82 12.23 -5.31
CA TYR A 107 21.36 10.88 -5.43
C TYR A 107 20.36 9.81 -4.98
N ILE A 108 19.77 9.94 -3.79
CA ILE A 108 18.83 8.94 -3.26
C ILE A 108 17.60 8.82 -4.15
N ARG A 109 17.05 9.94 -4.61
CA ARG A 109 15.93 9.96 -5.57
C ARG A 109 16.30 9.29 -6.88
N ALA A 110 17.48 9.56 -7.44
CA ALA A 110 17.92 8.92 -8.67
C ALA A 110 18.06 7.40 -8.53
N VAL A 111 18.51 6.94 -7.37
CA VAL A 111 18.66 5.52 -7.07
C VAL A 111 17.28 4.85 -6.84
N TYR A 112 16.33 5.53 -6.17
CA TYR A 112 14.95 5.07 -6.06
C TYR A 112 14.25 4.98 -7.43
N ASP A 113 14.41 6.01 -8.28
CA ASP A 113 13.89 6.02 -9.65
C ASP A 113 14.41 4.82 -10.46
N TRP A 114 15.65 4.40 -10.20
CA TRP A 114 16.21 3.23 -10.86
C TRP A 114 15.54 1.93 -10.42
N GLU A 115 15.25 1.76 -9.12
CA GLU A 115 14.48 0.61 -8.64
C GLU A 115 13.07 0.60 -9.25
N VAL A 116 12.42 1.77 -9.36
CA VAL A 116 11.13 1.89 -10.08
C VAL A 116 11.25 1.43 -11.54
N ILE A 117 12.29 1.87 -12.26
CA ILE A 117 12.54 1.43 -13.65
C ILE A 117 12.77 -0.08 -13.71
N HIS A 118 13.51 -0.64 -12.76
CA HIS A 118 13.75 -2.08 -12.67
C HIS A 118 12.42 -2.84 -12.54
N THR A 119 11.57 -2.44 -11.58
CA THR A 119 10.24 -3.03 -11.38
C THR A 119 9.36 -2.87 -12.63
N ASP A 120 9.35 -1.71 -13.29
CA ASP A 120 8.58 -1.47 -14.52
C ASP A 120 8.99 -2.42 -15.65
N VAL A 121 10.30 -2.66 -15.84
CA VAL A 121 10.80 -3.63 -16.83
C VAL A 121 10.28 -5.04 -16.54
N LEU A 122 10.23 -5.44 -15.28
CA LEU A 122 9.76 -6.78 -14.89
C LEU A 122 8.25 -6.93 -15.06
N VAL A 123 7.46 -5.92 -14.68
CA VAL A 123 6.03 -5.85 -14.99
C VAL A 123 5.80 -5.91 -16.51
N GLY A 124 6.59 -5.18 -17.29
CA GLY A 124 6.57 -5.20 -18.75
C GLY A 124 6.77 -6.61 -19.34
N LYS A 125 7.64 -7.44 -18.73
CA LYS A 125 7.83 -8.84 -19.12
C LYS A 125 6.58 -9.69 -18.88
N ILE A 126 5.87 -9.51 -17.76
CA ILE A 126 4.58 -10.20 -17.52
C ILE A 126 3.59 -9.81 -18.61
N MET A 127 3.44 -8.52 -18.87
CA MET A 127 2.47 -8.02 -19.84
C MET A 127 2.78 -8.54 -21.24
N ALA A 128 4.06 -8.58 -21.62
CA ALA A 128 4.51 -9.16 -22.88
C ALA A 128 4.24 -10.68 -22.94
N ARG A 129 4.50 -11.41 -21.85
CA ARG A 129 4.26 -12.86 -21.78
C ARG A 129 2.76 -13.19 -21.85
N LEU A 130 1.91 -12.46 -21.14
CA LEU A 130 0.45 -12.61 -21.24
C LEU A 130 -0.06 -12.38 -22.67
N ARG A 131 0.50 -11.38 -23.39
CA ARG A 131 0.18 -11.15 -24.81
C ARG A 131 0.64 -12.30 -25.70
N TRP A 132 1.89 -12.73 -25.53
CA TRP A 132 2.46 -13.85 -26.28
C TRP A 132 1.65 -15.14 -26.11
N LEU A 133 1.21 -15.41 -24.88
CA LEU A 133 0.38 -16.55 -24.57
C LEU A 133 -1.09 -16.37 -24.98
N GLY A 134 -1.52 -15.19 -25.45
CA GLY A 134 -2.92 -14.92 -25.80
C GLY A 134 -3.86 -14.85 -24.60
N LEU A 135 -3.34 -14.57 -23.40
CA LEU A 135 -4.11 -14.42 -22.15
C LEU A 135 -4.44 -12.96 -21.83
N TYR A 136 -3.74 -12.00 -22.44
CA TYR A 136 -3.83 -10.59 -22.07
C TYR A 136 -5.24 -9.99 -22.22
N ASP A 137 -5.97 -10.34 -23.27
CA ASP A 137 -7.28 -9.73 -23.56
C ASP A 137 -8.41 -10.28 -22.70
N THR A 138 -8.20 -11.41 -22.04
CA THR A 138 -9.15 -12.02 -21.09
C THR A 138 -8.73 -11.82 -19.64
N CYS A 139 -7.58 -11.19 -19.39
CA CYS A 139 -7.03 -10.98 -18.06
C CYS A 139 -7.46 -9.63 -17.49
N ASN A 140 -8.06 -9.68 -16.30
CA ASN A 140 -8.29 -8.53 -15.44
C ASN A 140 -7.00 -8.24 -14.64
N ILE A 141 -6.52 -7.00 -14.69
CA ILE A 141 -5.26 -6.61 -14.05
C ILE A 141 -5.52 -5.47 -13.07
N VAL A 142 -5.01 -5.62 -11.86
CA VAL A 142 -4.93 -4.57 -10.84
C VAL A 142 -3.46 -4.35 -10.54
N PHE A 143 -3.02 -3.10 -10.58
CA PHE A 143 -1.70 -2.68 -10.11
C PHE A 143 -1.89 -1.59 -9.05
N THR A 144 -1.25 -1.76 -7.90
CA THR A 144 -1.32 -0.85 -6.76
C THR A 144 -0.02 -0.89 -5.97
N ALA A 145 0.12 -0.01 -4.98
CA ALA A 145 1.16 -0.08 -3.96
C ALA A 145 0.54 -0.29 -2.57
N ASP A 146 1.33 -0.77 -1.61
CA ASP A 146 0.92 -0.83 -0.21
C ASP A 146 1.08 0.54 0.47
N HIS A 147 2.13 1.29 0.12
CA HIS A 147 2.36 2.67 0.51
C HIS A 147 3.28 3.38 -0.50
N GLY A 148 3.44 4.71 -0.33
CA GLY A 148 4.43 5.52 -1.03
C GLY A 148 5.71 5.74 -0.23
N GLU A 149 6.53 6.70 -0.64
CA GLU A 149 7.84 6.99 -0.03
C GLU A 149 8.12 8.50 -0.09
N ALA A 150 8.68 9.06 0.98
CA ALA A 150 9.09 10.46 1.10
C ALA A 150 10.63 10.59 1.11
N PHE A 151 11.10 11.69 0.52
CA PHE A 151 12.50 12.09 0.37
C PHE A 151 12.75 13.49 0.95
N GLY A 152 12.07 13.84 2.04
CA GLY A 152 12.19 15.13 2.74
C GLY A 152 10.94 16.02 2.61
N GLU A 153 9.98 15.64 1.76
CA GLU A 153 8.70 16.35 1.65
C GLU A 153 7.99 16.39 3.01
N ASN A 154 7.46 17.56 3.38
CA ASN A 154 6.83 17.78 4.69
C ASN A 154 7.74 17.36 5.86
N GLY A 155 9.06 17.49 5.66
CA GLY A 155 10.14 17.07 6.53
C GLY A 155 10.25 15.56 6.75
N GLN A 156 9.38 14.76 6.13
CA GLN A 156 9.30 13.32 6.34
C GLN A 156 10.33 12.58 5.51
N TRP A 157 10.72 11.42 6.01
CA TRP A 157 11.64 10.52 5.33
C TRP A 157 11.07 9.11 5.31
N ALA A 158 11.28 8.44 4.19
CA ALA A 158 10.75 7.11 3.92
C ALA A 158 9.21 7.08 4.04
N HIS A 159 8.68 6.10 4.76
CA HIS A 159 7.24 5.89 4.95
C HIS A 159 6.95 5.81 6.45
N SER A 160 5.71 5.46 6.82
CA SER A 160 5.20 5.49 8.21
C SER A 160 4.71 6.87 8.67
N HIS A 161 4.02 7.59 7.78
CA HIS A 161 3.40 8.87 8.07
C HIS A 161 2.16 9.14 7.20
N GLY A 162 1.37 10.15 7.58
CA GLY A 162 0.06 10.43 6.98
C GLY A 162 0.03 11.22 5.67
N PHE A 163 1.14 11.80 5.23
CA PHE A 163 1.20 12.65 4.04
C PHE A 163 0.93 11.88 2.73
N GLU A 164 0.54 12.61 1.68
CA GLU A 164 0.20 12.08 0.34
C GLU A 164 1.37 11.34 -0.29
N THR A 165 2.60 11.75 0.01
CA THR A 165 3.81 11.02 -0.42
C THR A 165 3.82 9.57 0.05
N CYS A 166 3.16 9.23 1.16
CA CYS A 166 3.07 7.86 1.68
C CYS A 166 1.68 7.21 1.48
N THR A 167 0.60 7.99 1.45
CA THR A 167 -0.78 7.48 1.42
C THR A 167 -1.46 7.60 0.05
N GLY A 168 -0.96 8.48 -0.82
CA GLY A 168 -1.41 8.67 -2.20
C GLY A 168 -0.73 7.67 -3.13
N ILE A 169 -1.26 6.45 -3.17
CA ILE A 169 -0.73 5.34 -3.97
C ILE A 169 -1.37 5.25 -5.36
N PRO A 170 -0.68 4.68 -6.36
CA PRO A 170 -1.28 4.38 -7.65
C PRO A 170 -2.34 3.28 -7.52
N LEU A 171 -3.43 3.39 -8.28
CA LEU A 171 -4.37 2.29 -8.53
C LEU A 171 -4.70 2.25 -10.02
N VAL A 172 -4.25 1.20 -10.70
CA VAL A 172 -4.51 0.99 -12.13
C VAL A 172 -5.37 -0.24 -12.30
N LEU A 173 -6.53 -0.06 -12.94
CA LEU A 173 -7.49 -1.12 -13.22
C LEU A 173 -7.59 -1.33 -14.73
N ARG A 174 -7.29 -2.54 -15.20
CA ARG A 174 -7.54 -2.96 -16.58
C ARG A 174 -8.50 -4.14 -16.57
N PHE A 175 -9.77 -3.85 -16.81
CA PHE A 175 -10.83 -4.86 -16.92
C PHE A 175 -11.45 -4.79 -18.31
N PRO A 176 -10.96 -5.60 -19.28
CA PRO A 176 -11.42 -5.57 -20.67
C PRO A 176 -12.94 -5.73 -20.77
N GLY A 177 -13.59 -4.82 -21.49
CA GLY A 177 -15.05 -4.82 -21.67
C GLY A 177 -15.86 -4.38 -20.43
N VAL A 178 -15.21 -4.04 -19.32
CA VAL A 178 -15.86 -3.57 -18.09
C VAL A 178 -15.56 -2.10 -17.83
N VAL A 179 -14.30 -1.69 -17.91
CA VAL A 179 -13.88 -0.28 -17.71
C VAL A 179 -13.34 0.32 -19.00
N SER A 180 -13.63 1.60 -19.22
CA SER A 180 -13.09 2.35 -20.35
C SER A 180 -11.72 2.94 -20.02
N PRO A 181 -10.79 3.05 -20.99
CA PRO A 181 -9.53 3.76 -20.77
C PRO A 181 -9.76 5.21 -20.33
N GLY A 182 -9.03 5.65 -19.31
CA GLY A 182 -9.14 7.01 -18.78
C GLY A 182 -8.25 7.21 -17.56
N VAL A 183 -8.20 8.45 -17.08
CA VAL A 183 -7.56 8.80 -15.81
C VAL A 183 -8.58 9.55 -14.98
N ASP A 184 -8.86 9.02 -13.80
CA ASP A 184 -9.67 9.69 -12.79
C ASP A 184 -8.74 10.25 -11.71
N ARG A 185 -8.87 11.55 -11.44
CA ARG A 185 -8.10 12.26 -10.39
C ARG A 185 -8.98 12.79 -9.27
N THR A 186 -10.27 12.49 -9.33
CA THR A 186 -11.31 13.08 -8.47
C THR A 186 -11.94 12.07 -7.54
N SER A 187 -12.07 10.82 -7.97
CA SER A 187 -12.64 9.76 -7.12
C SER A 187 -11.65 9.28 -6.08
N LEU A 188 -12.13 9.10 -4.85
CA LEU A 188 -11.39 8.40 -3.81
C LEU A 188 -11.48 6.88 -3.98
N ALA A 189 -10.34 6.21 -3.78
CA ALA A 189 -10.23 4.76 -3.73
C ALA A 189 -9.28 4.36 -2.60
N SER A 190 -9.51 3.16 -2.05
CA SER A 190 -8.68 2.53 -1.02
C SER A 190 -8.26 1.13 -1.45
N ASN A 191 -7.14 0.64 -0.91
CA ASN A 191 -6.77 -0.77 -1.06
C ASN A 191 -7.87 -1.73 -0.55
N LEU A 192 -8.71 -1.28 0.40
CA LEU A 192 -9.87 -2.05 0.88
C LEU A 192 -10.90 -2.30 -0.23
N ASP A 193 -10.97 -1.43 -1.24
CA ASP A 193 -11.94 -1.51 -2.35
C ASP A 193 -11.56 -2.59 -3.38
N ILE A 194 -10.31 -3.05 -3.38
CA ILE A 194 -9.79 -4.02 -4.35
C ILE A 194 -10.52 -5.37 -4.20
N MET A 195 -10.62 -5.89 -2.98
CA MET A 195 -11.25 -7.19 -2.70
C MET A 195 -12.72 -7.26 -3.16
N PRO A 196 -13.62 -6.34 -2.74
CA PRO A 196 -15.01 -6.35 -3.21
C PRO A 196 -15.13 -6.10 -4.71
N THR A 197 -14.24 -5.30 -5.30
CA THR A 197 -14.23 -5.09 -6.76
C THR A 197 -13.91 -6.39 -7.51
N LEU A 198 -12.88 -7.13 -7.07
CA LEU A 198 -12.49 -8.39 -7.67
C LEU A 198 -13.53 -9.50 -7.46
N LEU A 199 -14.13 -9.60 -6.26
CA LEU A 199 -15.22 -10.55 -6.03
C LEU A 199 -16.42 -10.28 -6.94
N SER A 200 -16.76 -9.01 -7.17
CA SER A 200 -17.86 -8.65 -8.05
C SER A 200 -17.58 -9.08 -9.49
N LEU A 201 -16.34 -8.91 -9.98
CA LEU A 201 -15.92 -9.38 -11.30
C LEU A 201 -15.97 -10.91 -11.42
N ALA A 202 -15.62 -11.61 -10.34
CA ALA A 202 -15.63 -13.06 -10.29
C ALA A 202 -17.04 -13.66 -10.10
N GLY A 203 -18.08 -12.83 -9.89
CA GLY A 203 -19.42 -13.30 -9.53
C GLY A 203 -19.47 -13.96 -8.14
N GLY A 204 -18.51 -13.66 -7.28
CA GLY A 204 -18.42 -14.19 -5.92
C GLY A 204 -19.41 -13.52 -4.96
N ALA A 205 -19.75 -14.20 -3.88
CA ALA A 205 -20.55 -13.63 -2.81
C ALA A 205 -19.73 -12.62 -2.00
N MET A 206 -20.32 -11.47 -1.66
CA MET A 206 -19.69 -10.50 -0.76
C MET A 206 -19.80 -10.98 0.70
N PRO A 207 -18.68 -11.09 1.43
CA PRO A 207 -18.71 -11.20 2.88
C PRO A 207 -19.47 -10.04 3.52
N GLU A 208 -20.12 -10.30 4.65
CA GLU A 208 -20.69 -9.24 5.48
C GLU A 208 -19.58 -8.44 6.17
N GLY A 209 -19.83 -7.16 6.43
CA GLY A 209 -18.94 -6.30 7.22
C GLY A 209 -17.69 -5.78 6.50
N LEU A 210 -17.63 -5.88 5.17
CA LEU A 210 -16.56 -5.24 4.40
C LEU A 210 -16.59 -3.72 4.55
N GLU A 211 -15.43 -3.11 4.78
CA GLU A 211 -15.27 -1.66 4.81
C GLU A 211 -15.03 -1.07 3.41
N GLY A 212 -14.41 -1.85 2.53
CA GLY A 212 -14.20 -1.47 1.13
C GLY A 212 -15.45 -1.60 0.29
N ARG A 213 -15.50 -0.87 -0.82
CA ARG A 213 -16.62 -0.84 -1.77
C ARG A 213 -16.22 -1.40 -3.13
N ASN A 214 -17.21 -1.89 -3.87
CA ASN A 214 -17.04 -2.27 -5.27
C ASN A 214 -16.92 -1.02 -6.15
N LEU A 215 -15.75 -0.79 -6.74
CA LEU A 215 -15.48 0.36 -7.60
C LEU A 215 -16.23 0.32 -8.94
N LEU A 216 -16.79 -0.83 -9.31
CA LEU A 216 -17.55 -1.01 -10.55
C LEU A 216 -19.05 -0.76 -10.39
N ASP A 217 -19.52 -0.62 -9.16
CA ASP A 217 -20.94 -0.40 -8.91
C ASP A 217 -21.30 1.07 -9.22
N PRO A 218 -22.09 1.37 -10.27
CA PRO A 218 -22.51 2.73 -10.57
C PRO A 218 -23.47 3.29 -9.52
N THR A 219 -24.08 2.46 -8.67
CA THR A 219 -24.83 2.96 -7.50
C THR A 219 -23.88 3.44 -6.40
N ALA A 220 -22.62 3.02 -6.42
CA ALA A 220 -21.53 3.67 -5.71
C ALA A 220 -20.99 4.94 -6.41
N GLN A 221 -21.44 5.28 -7.63
CA GLN A 221 -21.16 6.59 -8.26
C GLN A 221 -22.07 7.73 -7.77
N GLY A 222 -22.92 7.48 -6.77
CA GLY A 222 -23.52 8.52 -5.91
C GLY A 222 -23.00 8.50 -4.47
N VAL A 223 -22.15 7.50 -4.16
CA VAL A 223 -21.49 7.31 -2.86
C VAL A 223 -20.02 7.04 -3.17
N THR A 224 -19.32 8.07 -3.64
CA THR A 224 -17.87 8.16 -3.44
C THR A 224 -17.60 7.77 -1.99
N ALA A 225 -16.53 7.04 -1.72
CA ALA A 225 -16.09 6.88 -0.35
C ALA A 225 -16.01 8.32 0.20
N GLN A 226 -16.92 8.69 1.11
CA GLN A 226 -16.97 10.07 1.58
C GLN A 226 -15.64 10.46 2.21
N TYR A 227 -14.85 9.45 2.58
CA TYR A 227 -13.50 9.55 3.04
C TYR A 227 -12.77 8.20 2.92
N GLY A 228 -11.44 8.24 2.87
CA GLY A 228 -10.53 7.12 3.13
C GLY A 228 -9.75 7.36 4.42
N ILE A 229 -9.36 6.29 5.10
CA ILE A 229 -8.57 6.33 6.34
C ILE A 229 -7.30 5.49 6.19
N SER A 230 -6.20 6.02 6.71
CA SER A 230 -4.92 5.32 6.83
C SER A 230 -4.45 5.36 8.28
N GLU A 231 -3.85 4.27 8.73
CA GLU A 231 -3.42 4.07 10.10
C GLU A 231 -1.99 3.53 10.14
N ASP A 232 -1.12 4.18 10.89
CA ASP A 232 0.10 3.59 11.39
C ASP A 232 0.02 3.55 12.90
N ARG A 233 -0.37 2.40 13.43
CA ARG A 233 -0.49 2.21 14.88
C ARG A 233 0.86 2.19 15.57
N ARG A 234 1.93 1.80 14.89
CA ARG A 234 3.25 1.68 15.50
C ARG A 234 3.84 3.06 15.80
N HIS A 235 3.70 3.99 14.86
CA HIS A 235 4.20 5.35 15.00
C HIS A 235 3.08 6.38 15.17
N GLY A 236 1.88 5.89 15.49
CA GLY A 236 0.66 6.61 15.88
C GLY A 236 0.06 7.58 14.85
N TRP A 237 0.38 7.46 13.56
CA TRP A 237 -0.25 8.30 12.57
C TRP A 237 -1.67 7.84 12.27
N LEU A 238 -2.61 8.78 12.25
CA LEU A 238 -3.93 8.58 11.66
C LEU A 238 -4.14 9.63 10.58
N THR A 239 -4.86 9.24 9.54
CA THR A 239 -5.15 10.14 8.43
C THR A 239 -6.54 9.85 7.92
N MET A 240 -7.29 10.91 7.69
CA MET A 240 -8.59 10.87 7.02
C MET A 240 -8.55 11.83 5.84
N ARG A 241 -8.93 11.35 4.67
CA ARG A 241 -9.02 12.15 3.44
C ARG A 241 -10.41 12.06 2.86
N ASP A 242 -11.06 13.19 2.60
CA ASP A 242 -12.23 13.26 1.72
C ASP A 242 -11.82 13.69 0.29
N GLU A 243 -12.79 13.97 -0.59
CA GLU A 243 -12.52 14.35 -1.98
C GLU A 243 -11.63 15.59 -2.12
N ARG A 244 -11.56 16.45 -1.10
CA ARG A 244 -10.82 17.71 -1.14
C ARG A 244 -9.86 17.89 0.02
N TYR A 245 -10.31 17.64 1.23
CA TYR A 245 -9.56 17.91 2.44
C TYR A 245 -8.93 16.65 3.00
N LYS A 246 -7.80 16.87 3.68
CA LYS A 246 -7.09 15.83 4.39
C LYS A 246 -6.75 16.27 5.79
N LEU A 247 -7.14 15.45 6.75
CA LEU A 247 -6.84 15.58 8.16
C LEU A 247 -5.75 14.59 8.52
N ILE A 248 -4.60 15.10 8.95
CA ILE A 248 -3.50 14.32 9.50
C ILE A 248 -3.45 14.52 11.01
N VAL A 249 -3.28 13.39 11.71
CA VAL A 249 -3.26 13.27 13.14
C VAL A 249 -1.91 12.67 13.54
N SER A 250 -1.13 13.42 14.33
CA SER A 250 0.20 13.02 14.76
C SER A 250 0.51 13.54 16.17
N GLY A 251 1.62 13.07 16.75
CA GLY A 251 2.11 13.57 18.05
C GLY A 251 2.85 14.88 17.91
N ALA A 252 3.05 15.57 19.04
CA ALA A 252 3.93 16.75 19.10
C ALA A 252 5.36 16.41 18.63
N ASN A 253 5.84 15.21 18.94
CA ASN A 253 7.16 14.68 18.54
C ASN A 253 7.05 13.59 17.47
N ALA A 254 6.18 13.78 16.47
CA ALA A 254 6.03 12.83 15.36
C ALA A 254 7.36 12.50 14.62
N TRP A 255 8.40 13.32 14.83
CA TRP A 255 9.74 13.22 14.27
C TRP A 255 10.68 12.22 14.98
N THR A 256 10.41 11.84 16.23
CA THR A 256 11.30 10.97 17.02
C THR A 256 10.59 9.85 17.76
N ASP A 257 9.32 10.03 18.15
CA ASP A 257 8.67 9.12 19.10
C ASP A 257 7.23 8.70 18.71
N GLY A 258 6.72 9.16 17.55
CA GLY A 258 5.29 9.02 17.19
C GLY A 258 4.38 9.75 18.22
N PRO A 259 3.08 9.94 17.96
CA PRO A 259 2.15 10.20 19.05
C PRO A 259 1.96 8.96 19.91
N GLN A 260 1.94 9.15 21.23
CA GLN A 260 1.25 8.24 22.14
C GLN A 260 -0.27 8.25 21.89
N TRP A 261 -0.79 9.29 21.25
CA TRP A 261 -2.18 9.38 20.81
C TRP A 261 -2.36 8.90 19.34
N ALA A 262 -2.32 7.58 19.17
CA ALA A 262 -3.34 6.83 18.45
C ALA A 262 -3.66 5.51 19.20
N LEU A 263 -3.13 5.38 20.42
CA LEU A 263 -3.04 4.14 21.18
C LEU A 263 -3.33 4.32 22.69
N GLY A 264 -3.91 5.46 23.09
CA GLY A 264 -4.37 5.67 24.47
C GLY A 264 -3.74 6.84 25.25
N GLY A 265 -2.92 7.69 24.62
CA GLY A 265 -2.52 8.98 25.19
C GLY A 265 -3.66 10.00 25.24
N PRO A 266 -3.59 11.06 26.07
CA PRO A 266 -4.64 12.06 26.16
C PRO A 266 -4.76 12.85 24.87
N GLU A 267 -5.99 13.14 24.43
CA GLU A 267 -6.27 13.93 23.23
C GLU A 267 -5.59 15.31 23.25
N SER A 268 -5.26 15.86 24.42
CA SER A 268 -4.51 17.11 24.55
C SER A 268 -3.09 17.06 23.96
N GLU A 269 -2.52 15.88 23.75
CA GLU A 269 -1.22 15.68 23.09
C GLU A 269 -1.33 15.62 21.56
N ALA A 270 -2.55 15.83 21.06
CA ALA A 270 -2.87 15.78 19.65
C ALA A 270 -2.43 16.97 18.83
N VAL A 271 -1.72 16.67 17.74
CA VAL A 271 -1.49 17.63 16.66
C VAL A 271 -2.37 17.25 15.48
N TYR A 272 -3.33 18.10 15.19
CA TYR A 272 -4.18 18.03 14.01
C TYR A 272 -3.65 18.99 12.95
N ARG A 273 -3.47 18.50 11.73
CA ARG A 273 -3.12 19.31 10.56
C ARG A 273 -4.14 19.10 9.47
N LEU A 274 -4.62 20.18 8.87
CA LEU A 274 -5.67 20.13 7.86
C LEU A 274 -5.14 20.73 6.55
N PHE A 275 -5.23 19.98 5.46
CA PHE A 275 -4.76 20.38 4.14
C PHE A 275 -5.90 20.37 3.13
N ASP A 276 -5.84 21.28 2.15
CA ASP A 276 -6.79 21.39 1.03
C ASP A 276 -6.10 20.91 -0.25
N LEU A 277 -6.25 19.62 -0.57
CA LEU A 277 -5.51 18.96 -1.65
C LEU A 277 -5.86 19.48 -3.05
N GLU A 278 -6.99 20.18 -3.20
CA GLU A 278 -7.36 20.83 -4.46
C GLU A 278 -6.43 22.02 -4.77
N THR A 279 -6.04 22.76 -3.73
CA THR A 279 -5.21 23.98 -3.87
C THR A 279 -3.78 23.84 -3.35
N ASP A 280 -3.53 22.80 -2.55
CA ASP A 280 -2.28 22.48 -1.90
C ASP A 280 -2.05 20.95 -1.93
N PRO A 281 -1.80 20.37 -3.12
CA PRO A 281 -1.56 18.94 -3.27
C PRO A 281 -0.26 18.46 -2.60
N GLY A 282 0.66 19.39 -2.27
CA GLY A 282 1.90 19.11 -1.55
C GLY A 282 1.74 19.09 -0.02
N GLU A 283 0.58 19.46 0.50
CA GLU A 283 0.28 19.55 1.94
C GLU A 283 1.24 20.50 2.68
N GLU A 284 1.62 21.62 2.05
CA GLU A 284 2.59 22.57 2.58
C GLU A 284 1.96 23.58 3.56
N ARG A 285 0.64 23.81 3.48
CA ARG A 285 -0.06 24.85 4.22
C ARG A 285 -1.12 24.26 5.16
N ASP A 286 -0.79 24.22 6.45
CA ASP A 286 -1.77 23.85 7.47
C ASP A 286 -2.90 24.90 7.63
N LEU A 287 -4.13 24.44 7.43
CA LEU A 287 -5.38 25.21 7.52
C LEU A 287 -6.14 24.93 8.82
N SER A 288 -5.60 24.14 9.75
CA SER A 288 -6.26 23.76 11.01
C SER A 288 -6.81 24.98 11.79
N GLY A 289 -6.03 26.07 11.88
CA GLY A 289 -6.45 27.32 12.50
C GLY A 289 -7.33 28.24 11.63
N GLN A 290 -7.38 28.00 10.31
CA GLN A 290 -8.09 28.86 9.33
C GLN A 290 -9.46 28.30 8.95
N LYS A 291 -9.67 26.98 9.06
CA LYS A 291 -10.91 26.28 8.73
C LYS A 291 -11.39 25.41 9.91
N PRO A 292 -11.70 26.02 11.07
CA PRO A 292 -12.09 25.28 12.27
C PRO A 292 -13.37 24.45 12.09
N GLU A 293 -14.30 24.88 11.23
CA GLU A 293 -15.52 24.14 10.93
C GLU A 293 -15.23 22.84 10.15
N VAL A 294 -14.36 22.90 9.15
CA VAL A 294 -13.92 21.73 8.36
C VAL A 294 -13.14 20.77 9.26
N LEU A 295 -12.19 21.30 10.04
CA LEU A 295 -11.42 20.53 10.99
C LEU A 295 -12.34 19.78 11.98
N GLY A 296 -13.32 20.49 12.56
CA GLY A 296 -14.28 19.91 13.49
C GLY A 296 -15.10 18.77 12.88
N ALA A 297 -15.60 18.95 11.66
CA ALA A 297 -16.38 17.94 10.95
C ALA A 297 -15.56 16.68 10.62
N MET A 298 -14.35 16.85 10.08
CA MET A 298 -13.46 15.72 9.78
C MET A 298 -13.00 15.00 11.04
N LYS A 299 -12.67 15.76 12.11
CA LYS A 299 -12.30 15.19 13.40
C LYS A 299 -13.41 14.34 13.99
N ALA A 300 -14.66 14.82 13.96
CA ALA A 300 -15.79 14.05 14.47
C ALA A 300 -15.95 12.70 13.73
N ARG A 301 -15.84 12.70 12.41
CA ARG A 301 -15.89 11.48 11.57
C ARG A 301 -14.73 10.53 11.85
N LEU A 302 -13.51 11.06 11.98
CA LEU A 302 -12.34 10.26 12.32
C LEU A 302 -12.50 9.61 13.71
N MET A 303 -13.05 10.33 14.68
CA MET A 303 -13.34 9.78 16.00
C MET A 303 -14.40 8.68 15.97
N GLU A 304 -15.47 8.86 15.21
CA GLU A 304 -16.49 7.81 14.99
C GLU A 304 -15.88 6.54 14.39
N HIS A 305 -14.98 6.67 13.41
CA HIS A 305 -14.20 5.54 12.90
C HIS A 305 -13.37 4.88 14.00
N CYS A 306 -12.60 5.69 14.74
CA CYS A 306 -11.73 5.19 15.79
C CYS A 306 -12.49 4.45 16.90
N GLU A 307 -13.67 4.91 17.28
CA GLU A 307 -14.56 4.23 18.23
C GLU A 307 -15.07 2.89 17.65
N ARG A 308 -15.54 2.92 16.40
CA ARG A 308 -16.06 1.73 15.70
C ARG A 308 -15.03 0.61 15.55
N VAL A 309 -13.77 0.96 15.25
CA VAL A 309 -12.69 -0.03 15.07
C VAL A 309 -11.85 -0.28 16.32
N GLY A 310 -12.21 0.34 17.46
CA GLY A 310 -11.57 0.11 18.76
C GLY A 310 -10.17 0.70 18.91
N ILE A 311 -9.87 1.80 18.19
CA ILE A 311 -8.63 2.59 18.36
C ILE A 311 -8.69 3.43 19.64
N VAL A 312 -9.87 3.98 19.97
CA VAL A 312 -10.10 4.76 21.19
C VAL A 312 -10.70 3.84 22.26
N GLY A 313 -10.13 3.82 23.47
CA GLY A 313 -10.79 3.22 24.64
C GLY A 313 -10.32 1.84 25.12
N SER A 314 -9.10 1.39 24.81
CA SER A 314 -8.43 0.39 25.65
C SER A 314 -7.15 0.99 26.22
N GLY A 315 -7.06 1.05 27.55
CA GLY A 315 -5.78 1.29 28.20
C GLY A 315 -4.85 0.16 27.74
N VAL A 316 -3.94 0.47 26.82
CA VAL A 316 -2.89 -0.45 26.41
C VAL A 316 -1.89 -0.52 27.57
N GLN A 317 -2.26 -1.27 28.62
CA GLN A 317 -1.26 -2.15 29.21
C GLN A 317 -0.72 -2.95 28.03
N GLY A 318 0.58 -2.80 27.76
CA GLY A 318 1.23 -3.36 26.58
C GLY A 318 0.66 -4.73 26.25
N ARG A 319 0.06 -4.85 25.07
CA ARG A 319 -0.11 -6.17 24.46
C ARG A 319 1.30 -6.69 24.27
N SER A 320 1.72 -7.49 25.24
CA SER A 320 2.88 -8.36 25.13
C SER A 320 2.76 -9.15 23.83
N LYS A 321 3.92 -9.50 23.27
CA LYS A 321 4.03 -10.41 22.13
C LYS A 321 2.99 -11.54 22.24
N HIS A 322 2.11 -11.64 21.26
CA HIS A 322 1.19 -12.75 21.04
C HIS A 322 0.37 -13.21 22.25
N GLU A 323 -0.75 -12.55 22.54
CA GLU A 323 -1.92 -13.30 22.99
C GLU A 323 -2.70 -13.75 21.75
N GLN A 324 -2.38 -14.96 21.28
CA GLN A 324 -3.28 -15.71 20.41
C GLN A 324 -4.61 -15.85 21.15
N THR A 325 -5.63 -15.13 20.70
CA THR A 325 -7.00 -15.42 21.10
C THR A 325 -7.29 -16.81 20.55
N VAL A 326 -7.24 -17.83 21.41
CA VAL A 326 -7.68 -19.18 21.04
C VAL A 326 -9.17 -19.08 20.79
N VAL A 327 -9.55 -18.92 19.53
CA VAL A 327 -10.94 -19.07 19.11
C VAL A 327 -11.26 -20.55 19.27
N GLU A 328 -12.14 -20.89 20.22
CA GLU A 328 -12.67 -22.24 20.32
C GLU A 328 -13.49 -22.53 19.06
N ILE A 329 -12.87 -23.28 18.14
CA ILE A 329 -13.51 -23.74 16.92
C ILE A 329 -14.55 -24.79 17.30
N SER A 330 -15.80 -24.62 16.87
CA SER A 330 -16.84 -25.61 17.09
C SER A 330 -16.43 -26.99 16.54
N ALA A 331 -16.89 -28.08 17.16
CA ALA A 331 -16.53 -29.44 16.74
C ALA A 331 -16.87 -29.71 15.27
N ASP A 332 -17.92 -29.07 14.73
CA ASP A 332 -18.31 -29.19 13.33
C ASP A 332 -17.38 -28.40 12.39
N THR A 333 -16.95 -27.21 12.79
CA THR A 333 -15.96 -26.43 12.02
C THR A 333 -14.61 -27.14 12.01
N ARG A 334 -14.19 -27.74 13.13
CA ARG A 334 -12.96 -28.52 13.20
C ARG A 334 -13.01 -29.74 12.27
N ARG A 335 -14.11 -30.49 12.27
CA ARG A 335 -14.28 -31.67 11.40
C ARG A 335 -14.22 -31.29 9.90
N LYS A 336 -14.75 -30.13 9.52
CA LYS A 336 -14.66 -29.61 8.15
C LYS A 336 -13.23 -29.23 7.76
N LEU A 337 -12.47 -28.67 8.70
CA LEU A 337 -11.06 -28.30 8.49
C LEU A 337 -10.14 -29.53 8.44
N GLU A 338 -10.38 -30.55 9.28
CA GLU A 338 -9.69 -31.86 9.21
C GLU A 338 -9.93 -32.55 7.85
N ALA A 339 -11.18 -32.54 7.35
CA ALA A 339 -11.50 -33.10 6.04
C ALA A 339 -10.84 -32.36 4.85
N LEU A 340 -10.39 -31.12 5.08
CA LEU A 340 -9.67 -30.30 4.10
C LEU A 340 -8.14 -30.31 4.34
N GLY A 341 -7.64 -31.10 5.28
CA GLY A 341 -6.20 -31.29 5.54
C GLY A 341 -5.54 -30.21 6.39
N TYR A 342 -6.31 -29.41 7.15
CA TYR A 342 -5.79 -28.32 7.97
C TYR A 342 -5.36 -28.75 9.40
N PHE A 343 -5.61 -30.00 9.77
CA PHE A 343 -5.19 -30.58 11.05
C PHE A 343 -4.74 -32.02 10.80
N ASP A 344 -3.66 -32.45 11.47
CA ASP A 344 -3.13 -33.83 11.43
C ASP A 344 -4.00 -34.82 12.23
#